data_AF-A0ABD0RT58-F1
#
_entry.id   AF-A0ABD0RT58-F1
#
_cell.length_a   1.000
_cell.length_b   1.000
_cell.length_c   1.000
_cell.angle_alpha   90.00
_cell.angle_beta   90.00
_cell.angle_gamma   90.00
#
_symmetry.space_group_name_H-M   'P 1'
#
loop_
_entity.id
_entity.type
_entity.pdbx_description
1 polymer ?
#
loop_
_entity_poly.entity_id
_entity_poly.type
_entity_poly.pdbx_seq_one_letter_code
_entity_poly.pdbx_strand_id
1 'polypeptide(L)' 'EPVTIPCGHSYCMECIRGYWRKCELKAEYSCPQCRRAFSPRPALYKNTILAEIVEKVKRTSIQDA' A
#
# COMPACT_ATOMS: atom_id res chain seq x y z
N GLU A 1 3.17 5.82 -5.68
CA GLU A 1 3.87 5.64 -4.38
C GLU A 1 3.38 4.43 -3.60
N PRO A 2 4.24 3.42 -3.38
CA PRO A 2 3.93 2.31 -2.51
C PRO A 2 3.93 2.73 -1.04
N VAL A 3 3.00 2.18 -0.27
CA VAL A 3 2.86 2.36 1.18
C VAL A 3 2.76 0.99 1.82
N THR A 4 3.41 0.82 2.97
CA THR A 4 3.34 -0.42 3.75
C THR A 4 2.48 -0.15 4.98
N ILE A 5 1.40 -0.91 5.13
CA ILE A 5 0.52 -0.81 6.30
C ILE A 5 1.05 -1.69 7.46
N PRO A 6 0.63 -1.47 8.72
CA PRO A 6 1.26 -2.12 9.88
C PRO A 6 1.25 -3.65 9.91
N CYS A 7 0.43 -4.31 9.08
CA CYS A 7 0.48 -5.77 8.90
C CYS A 7 1.53 -6.24 7.89
N GLY A 8 2.39 -5.37 7.38
CA GLY A 8 3.49 -5.70 6.45
C GLY A 8 3.10 -5.75 4.97
N HIS A 9 1.81 -5.66 4.64
CA HIS A 9 1.36 -5.63 3.26
C HIS A 9 1.55 -4.25 2.64
N SER A 10 1.87 -4.23 1.34
CA SER A 10 2.17 -3.00 0.62
C SER A 10 1.24 -2.77 -0.56
N TYR A 11 0.76 -1.54 -0.72
CA TYR A 11 -0.16 -1.12 -1.77
C TYR A 11 0.25 0.22 -2.34
N CYS A 12 -0.29 0.61 -3.50
CA CYS A 12 -0.19 2.01 -3.90
C CYS A 12 -1.03 2.90 -2.95
N MET A 13 -0.58 4.13 -2.68
CA MET A 13 -1.25 5.05 -1.75
C MET A 13 -2.72 5.29 -2.14
N GLU A 14 -3.01 5.47 -3.43
CA GLU A 14 -4.37 5.65 -3.93
C GLU A 14 -5.22 4.39 -3.79
N CYS A 15 -4.62 3.22 -3.99
CA CYS A 15 -5.27 1.92 -3.93
C CYS A 15 -5.82 1.65 -2.52
N ILE A 16 -4.98 1.80 -1.49
CA ILE A 16 -5.40 1.55 -0.10
C ILE A 16 -6.35 2.64 0.42
N ARG A 17 -6.16 3.90 0.00
CA ARG A 17 -7.09 4.99 0.32
C ARG A 17 -8.46 4.76 -0.31
N GLY A 18 -8.50 4.33 -1.57
CA GLY A 18 -9.73 4.01 -2.29
C GLY A 18 -10.46 2.82 -1.67
N TYR A 19 -9.72 1.78 -1.24
CA TYR A 19 -10.28 0.65 -0.52
C TYR A 19 -10.93 1.09 0.81
N TRP A 20 -10.20 1.81 1.65
CA TRP A 20 -10.72 2.28 2.94
C TRP A 20 -11.86 3.29 2.81
N ARG A 21 -11.89 4.13 1.76
CA ARG A 21 -13.02 5.03 1.50
C ARG A 21 -14.33 4.26 1.28
N LYS A 22 -14.29 3.12 0.60
CA LYS A 22 -15.47 2.26 0.41
C LYS A 22 -15.94 1.59 1.71
N CYS A 23 -15.05 1.45 2.69
CA CYS A 23 -15.31 0.82 3.97
C CYS A 23 -15.64 1.80 5.11
N GLU A 24 -15.68 3.11 4.85
CA GLU A 24 -15.93 4.15 5.87
C GLU A 24 -17.25 3.94 6.62
N LEU A 25 -18.27 3.36 5.98
CA LEU A 25 -19.55 3.04 6.61
C LEU A 25 -19.47 1.98 7.72
N LYS A 26 -18.42 1.17 7.75
CA LYS A 26 -18.24 0.09 8.75
C LYS A 26 -17.19 0.42 9.81
N ALA A 27 -16.54 1.60 9.73
CA ALA A 27 -15.41 1.98 10.58
C ALA A 27 -14.28 0.92 10.65
N GLU A 28 -14.22 0.02 9.67
CA GLU A 28 -13.24 -1.05 9.59
C GLU A 28 -12.20 -0.72 8.52
N TYR A 29 -11.05 -0.24 8.95
CA TYR A 29 -9.87 -0.13 8.10
C TYR A 29 -9.18 -1.49 8.10
N SER A 30 -9.55 -2.38 7.18
CA SER A 30 -8.95 -3.71 7.11
C SER A 30 -7.89 -3.81 6.02
N CYS A 31 -6.96 -4.73 6.20
CA CYS A 31 -6.02 -5.13 5.15
C CYS A 31 -6.73 -5.95 4.07
N PRO A 32 -6.66 -5.61 2.77
CA PRO A 32 -7.23 -6.41 1.70
C PRO A 32 -6.73 -7.86 1.63
N GLN A 33 -5.48 -8.11 2.02
CA GLN A 33 -4.86 -9.44 1.93
C GLN A 33 -5.09 -10.32 3.16
N CYS A 34 -4.83 -9.80 4.37
CA CYS A 34 -4.91 -10.60 5.59
C CYS A 34 -6.13 -10.28 6.47
N ARG A 35 -6.99 -9.35 6.04
CA ARG A 35 -8.20 -8.91 6.75
C ARG A 35 -7.98 -8.38 8.17
N ARG A 36 -6.73 -8.14 8.58
CA ARG A 36 -6.43 -7.51 9.86
C ARG A 36 -7.08 -6.13 9.91
N ALA A 37 -7.96 -5.92 10.87
CA ALA A 37 -8.61 -4.65 11.13
C ALA A 37 -7.67 -3.70 11.89
N PHE A 38 -7.81 -2.41 11.60
CA PHE A 38 -7.12 -1.32 12.26
C PHE A 38 -8.15 -0.31 12.77
N SER A 39 -8.04 0.07 14.03
CA SER A 39 -8.80 1.17 14.64
C SER A 39 -7.90 1.84 15.68
N PRO A 40 -7.57 3.14 15.55
CA PRO A 40 -8.00 4.08 14.51
C PRO A 40 -7.36 3.83 13.14
N ARG A 41 -7.76 4.61 12.12
CA ARG A 41 -7.17 4.56 10.77
C ARG A 41 -5.65 4.76 10.84
N PRO A 42 -4.83 3.83 10.32
CA PRO A 42 -3.39 4.00 10.35
C PRO A 42 -2.96 5.09 9.36
N ALA A 43 -1.96 5.88 9.77
CA ALA A 43 -1.32 6.86 8.90
C ALA A 43 -0.57 6.15 7.76
N LEU A 44 -0.68 6.70 6.55
CA LEU A 44 -0.05 6.13 5.36
C LEU A 44 1.19 6.93 4.98
N TYR A 45 2.34 6.27 5.07
CA TYR A 45 3.63 6.82 4.65
C TYR A 45 4.17 6.04 3.45
N LYS A 46 4.86 6.75 2.56
CA LYS A 46 5.57 6.14 1.43
C LYS A 46 6.65 5.20 1.97
N ASN A 47 6.69 3.98 1.44
CA ASN A 47 7.84 3.11 1.61
C ASN A 47 8.91 3.48 0.56
N THR A 48 9.93 4.23 0.98
CA THR A 48 10.99 4.74 0.09
C THR A 48 11.83 3.62 -0.51
N ILE A 49 12.13 2.58 0.27
CA ILE A 49 12.90 1.41 -0.18
C ILE A 49 12.13 0.67 -1.26
N LEU A 50 10.85 0.35 -1.03
CA LEU A 50 10.03 -0.33 -2.02
C LEU A 50 9.83 0.53 -3.28
N ALA A 51 9.70 1.84 -3.13
CA ALA A 51 9.64 2.74 -4.27
C ALA A 51 10.93 2.70 -5.10
N GLU A 52 12.10 2.74 -4.47
CA GLU A 52 13.39 2.67 -5.15
C GLU A 52 13.58 1.32 -5.86
N ILE A 53 13.22 0.20 -5.22
CA ILE A 53 13.30 -1.13 -5.82
C ILE A 53 12.41 -1.22 -7.06
N VAL A 54 11.16 -0.76 -6.98
CA VAL A 54 10.23 -0.76 -8.12
C VAL A 54 10.78 0.07 -9.28
N GLU A 55 11.36 1.24 -9.00
CA GLU A 55 11.97 2.08 -10.02
C GLU A 55 13.22 1.47 -10.63
N LYS A 56 14.08 0.81 -9.83
CA LYS A 56 15.24 0.07 -10.34
C LYS A 56 14.79 -1.07 -11.25
N VAL A 57 13.85 -1.91 -10.81
CA VAL A 57 13.34 -3.03 -11.62
C VAL A 57 12.79 -2.55 -12.95
N LYS A 58 11.96 -1.50 -12.96
CA LYS A 58 11.44 -0.92 -14.21
C LYS A 58 12.55 -0.47 -15.16
N ARG A 59 13.65 0.09 -14.64
CA ARG A 59 14.79 0.52 -15.45
C ARG A 59 15.56 -0.66 -16.02
N THR A 60 15.80 -1.70 -15.24
CA THR A 60 16.51 -2.90 -15.70
C THR A 60 15.67 -3.68 -16.72
N SER A 61 14.35 -3.75 -16.55
CA SER A 61 13.43 -4.40 -17.52
C SER A 61 13.43 -3.72 -18.90
N ILE A 62 13.93 -2.49 -19.01
CA ILE A 62 14.08 -1.76 -20.28
C ILE A 62 15.48 -1.96 -20.88
N GLN A 63 16.46 -2.46 -20.11
CA GLN A 63 17.83 -2.70 -20.57
C GLN A 63 18.04 -4.10 -21.17
N ASP A 64 17.07 -4.99 -21.02
CA ASP A 64 17.06 -6.34 -21.62
C ASP A 64 16.20 -6.42 -22.91
N ALA A 65 15.89 -5.29 -23.54
CA ALA A 65 15.09 -5.19 -24.78
C ALA A 65 15.89 -4.59 -25.95
#